data_AF-A0A2W6ZCH6-F1
#
_entry.id   AF-A0A2W6ZCH6-F1
#
_cell.length_a   1.000
_cell.length_b   1.000
_cell.length_c   1.000
_cell.angle_alpha   90.00
_cell.angle_beta   90.00
_cell.angle_gamma   90.00
#
_symmetry.space_group_name_H-M   'P 1'
#
loop_
_entity.id
_entity.type
_entity.pdbx_description
1 polymer ?
#
loop_
_entity_poly.entity_id
_entity_poly.type
_entity_poly.pdbx_seq_one_letter_code
_entity_poly.pdbx_strand_id
1 'polypeptide(L)'
;MLRFYTDVLGCSVTKRNERFGMIHLRAGVAQIDLVSTDGELGLAGGAPPGMEGHNVDHICFRIEPFDLEALRVHFLSHGIDLGAVHHNFGAEGYGSAVYLKDPEGNSIELKGPSVQEAGRNKEPVGHRSAPELSTDAPEFA
;
A
#
# COMPACT_ATOMS: atom_id res chain seq x y z
N MET A 1 -4.02 11.67 -13.17
CA MET A 1 -3.88 10.20 -13.18
C MET A 1 -2.80 9.67 -14.13
N LEU A 2 -3.00 9.59 -15.45
CA LEU A 2 -2.04 8.92 -16.35
C LEU A 2 -0.56 9.33 -16.16
N ARG A 3 -0.27 10.64 -16.17
CA ARG A 3 1.09 11.17 -16.01
C ARG A 3 1.77 10.77 -14.70
N PHE A 4 1.00 10.60 -13.62
CA PHE A 4 1.57 10.11 -12.37
C PHE A 4 2.12 8.69 -12.54
N TYR A 5 1.31 7.78 -13.08
CA TYR A 5 1.75 6.41 -13.27
C TYR A 5 2.86 6.29 -14.33
N THR A 6 2.85 7.10 -15.39
CA THR A 6 3.88 7.03 -16.43
C THR A 6 5.16 7.78 -16.08
N ASP A 7 5.04 9.02 -15.63
CA ASP A 7 6.17 9.92 -15.50
C ASP A 7 6.81 9.81 -14.11
N VAL A 8 5.99 9.54 -13.07
CA VAL A 8 6.47 9.41 -11.68
C VAL A 8 6.78 7.96 -11.34
N LEU A 9 5.88 7.01 -11.62
CA LEU A 9 6.08 5.59 -11.31
C LEU A 9 6.74 4.78 -12.43
N GLY A 10 6.99 5.38 -13.59
CA GLY A 10 7.69 4.72 -14.70
C GLY A 10 6.88 3.62 -15.41
N CYS A 11 5.55 3.57 -15.22
CA CYS A 11 4.71 2.63 -15.95
C CYS A 11 4.66 2.99 -17.45
N SER A 12 4.43 1.99 -18.29
CA SER A 12 4.27 2.21 -19.74
C SER A 12 2.85 1.97 -20.20
N VAL A 13 2.36 2.78 -21.14
CA VAL A 13 1.06 2.55 -21.78
C VAL A 13 1.19 1.37 -22.73
N THR A 14 0.47 0.29 -22.44
CA THR A 14 0.42 -0.88 -23.32
C THR A 14 -0.66 -0.74 -24.38
N LYS A 15 -1.83 -0.20 -24.01
CA LYS A 15 -2.97 -0.04 -24.93
C LYS A 15 -3.93 1.05 -24.42
N ARG A 16 -4.53 1.80 -25.35
CA ARG A 16 -5.66 2.69 -25.07
C ARG A 16 -6.92 2.08 -25.65
N ASN A 17 -7.99 2.03 -24.86
CA ASN A 17 -9.28 1.51 -25.26
C ASN A 17 -10.34 2.59 -25.03
N GLU A 18 -10.40 3.53 -25.99
CA GLU A 18 -11.25 4.71 -25.92
C GLU A 18 -12.73 4.36 -25.78
N ARG A 19 -13.18 3.28 -26.44
CA ARG A 19 -14.55 2.78 -26.35
C ARG A 19 -14.99 2.56 -24.89
N PHE A 20 -14.11 2.02 -24.05
CA PHE A 20 -14.42 1.75 -22.65
C PHE A 20 -13.90 2.83 -21.69
N GLY A 21 -13.35 3.93 -22.20
CA GLY A 21 -12.71 4.95 -21.37
C GLY A 21 -11.55 4.40 -20.54
N MET A 22 -10.77 3.47 -21.09
CA MET A 22 -9.78 2.70 -20.32
C MET A 22 -8.37 2.79 -20.92
N ILE A 23 -7.36 2.85 -20.06
CA ILE A 23 -5.94 2.82 -20.44
C ILE A 23 -5.25 1.70 -19.68
N HIS A 24 -4.63 0.79 -20.43
CA HIS A 24 -3.84 -0.31 -19.89
C HIS A 24 -2.39 0.15 -19.67
N LEU A 25 -1.93 0.05 -18.43
CA LEU A 25 -0.58 0.35 -18.01
C LEU A 25 0.17 -0.93 -17.63
N ARG A 26 1.48 -0.95 -17.89
CA ARG A 26 2.38 -2.01 -17.46
C ARG A 26 3.32 -1.50 -16.37
N ALA A 27 3.31 -2.21 -15.25
CA ALA A 27 4.24 -2.05 -14.14
C ALA A 27 5.05 -3.34 -13.99
N GLY A 28 6.18 -3.42 -14.69
CA GLY A 28 6.96 -4.66 -14.82
C GLY A 28 6.13 -5.78 -15.45
N VAL A 29 5.83 -6.82 -14.66
CA VAL A 29 5.02 -7.98 -15.09
C VAL A 29 3.53 -7.84 -14.80
N ALA A 30 3.13 -6.82 -14.03
CA ALA A 30 1.74 -6.54 -13.70
C ALA A 30 1.09 -5.57 -14.71
N GLN A 31 -0.23 -5.67 -14.83
CA GLN A 31 -1.06 -4.73 -15.56
C GLN A 31 -1.92 -3.93 -14.58
N ILE A 32 -2.05 -2.63 -14.83
CA ILE A 32 -2.97 -1.73 -14.13
C ILE A 32 -3.87 -1.09 -15.19
N ASP A 33 -5.18 -1.18 -14.98
CA ASP A 33 -6.16 -0.55 -15.86
C ASP A 33 -6.70 0.72 -15.20
N LEU A 34 -6.38 1.88 -15.80
CA LEU A 34 -7.02 3.13 -15.43
C LEU A 34 -8.35 3.23 -16.17
N VAL A 35 -9.45 3.24 -15.42
CA VAL A 35 -10.82 3.33 -15.95
C VAL A 35 -11.38 4.71 -15.65
N SER A 36 -11.88 5.38 -16.67
CA SER A 36 -12.55 6.67 -16.52
C SER A 36 -13.91 6.49 -15.86
N THR A 37 -14.24 7.34 -14.89
CA THR A 37 -15.49 7.28 -14.13
C THR A 37 -16.72 7.69 -14.95
N ASP A 38 -16.52 8.43 -16.03
CA ASP A 38 -17.54 8.81 -17.02
C ASP A 38 -17.67 7.81 -18.19
N GLY A 39 -16.77 6.82 -18.26
CA GLY A 39 -16.78 5.77 -19.28
C GLY A 39 -17.77 4.66 -18.98
N GLU A 40 -18.08 3.83 -19.99
CA GLU A 40 -19.02 2.69 -19.88
C GLU A 40 -18.75 1.82 -18.65
N LEU A 41 -17.48 1.45 -18.41
CA LEU A 41 -17.08 0.62 -17.28
C LEU A 41 -17.14 1.38 -15.94
N GLY A 42 -16.78 2.66 -15.92
CA GLY A 42 -16.84 3.49 -14.72
C GLY A 42 -18.26 3.65 -14.21
N LEU A 43 -19.19 3.97 -15.11
CA LEU A 43 -20.63 4.10 -14.80
C LEU A 43 -21.23 2.77 -14.30
N ALA A 44 -20.80 1.64 -14.86
CA ALA A 44 -21.22 0.32 -14.39
C ALA A 44 -20.67 -0.02 -12.99
N GLY A 45 -19.53 0.54 -12.60
CA GLY A 45 -18.91 0.37 -11.29
C GLY A 45 -19.57 1.14 -10.15
N GLY A 46 -20.53 2.02 -10.46
CA GLY A 46 -21.26 2.83 -9.49
C GLY A 46 -20.74 4.26 -9.39
N ALA A 47 -21.06 4.94 -8.29
CA ALA A 47 -20.62 6.32 -8.08
C ALA A 47 -19.09 6.39 -7.97
N PRO A 48 -18.45 7.46 -8.49
CA PRO A 48 -17.02 7.66 -8.34
C PRO A 48 -16.65 7.80 -6.84
N PRO A 49 -15.40 7.46 -6.46
CA PRO A 49 -14.94 7.65 -5.10
C PRO A 49 -15.15 9.11 -4.67
N GLY A 50 -15.72 9.28 -3.48
CA GLY A 50 -15.96 10.59 -2.87
C GLY A 50 -14.85 10.96 -1.88
N MET A 51 -14.92 12.16 -1.33
CA MET A 51 -13.92 12.64 -0.34
C MET A 51 -13.77 11.73 0.88
N GLU A 52 -14.82 11.01 1.27
CA GLU A 52 -14.85 10.13 2.44
C GLU A 52 -14.86 8.63 2.08
N GLY A 53 -14.88 8.29 0.78
CA GLY A 53 -15.08 6.92 0.31
C GLY A 53 -14.07 6.55 -0.77
N HIS A 54 -12.98 5.89 -0.36
CA HIS A 54 -11.97 5.36 -1.27
C HIS A 54 -12.39 3.96 -1.76
N ASN A 55 -12.20 3.66 -3.04
CA ASN A 55 -12.47 2.33 -3.59
C ASN A 55 -11.37 1.31 -3.23
N VAL A 56 -10.18 1.79 -2.89
CA VAL A 56 -9.01 1.00 -2.50
C VAL A 56 -8.30 1.69 -1.34
N ASP A 57 -7.84 0.92 -0.35
CA ASP A 57 -7.02 1.47 0.75
C ASP A 57 -5.63 1.88 0.24
N HIS A 58 -4.93 0.94 -0.40
CA HIS A 58 -3.66 1.18 -1.07
C HIS A 58 -3.35 0.18 -2.19
N ILE A 59 -2.45 0.57 -3.10
CA ILE A 59 -1.82 -0.30 -4.11
C ILE A 59 -0.34 -0.44 -3.77
N CYS A 60 0.13 -1.66 -3.58
CA CYS A 60 1.53 -1.95 -3.26
C CYS A 60 2.31 -2.40 -4.50
N PHE A 61 3.37 -1.64 -4.82
CA PHE A 61 4.34 -1.98 -5.86
C PHE A 61 5.61 -2.53 -5.22
N ARG A 62 5.98 -3.73 -5.65
CA ARG A 62 7.31 -4.28 -5.37
C ARG A 62 8.35 -3.59 -6.27
N ILE A 63 9.37 -2.99 -5.64
CA ILE A 63 10.47 -2.32 -6.32
C ILE A 63 11.81 -2.93 -5.94
N GLU A 64 12.75 -2.98 -6.89
CA GLU A 64 14.12 -3.43 -6.64
C GLU A 64 15.12 -2.65 -7.51
N PRO A 65 16.22 -2.14 -6.95
CA PRO A 65 16.55 -2.11 -5.51
C PRO A 65 15.63 -1.16 -4.72
N PHE A 66 15.59 -1.33 -3.39
CA PHE A 66 15.01 -0.32 -2.48
C PHE A 66 16.12 0.62 -2.00
N ASP A 67 16.41 1.64 -2.80
CA ASP A 67 17.36 2.70 -2.46
C ASP A 67 16.58 3.94 -2.03
N LEU A 68 16.48 4.16 -0.72
CA LEU A 68 15.68 5.25 -0.15
C LEU A 68 16.15 6.63 -0.63
N GLU A 69 17.45 6.84 -0.76
CA GLU A 69 17.98 8.16 -1.13
C GLU A 69 17.72 8.44 -2.62
N ALA A 70 17.91 7.43 -3.48
CA ALA A 70 17.54 7.56 -4.89
C ALA A 70 16.03 7.80 -5.07
N LEU A 71 15.19 7.10 -4.30
CA LEU A 71 13.73 7.31 -4.30
C LEU A 71 13.42 8.75 -3.86
N ARG A 72 13.96 9.23 -2.74
CA ARG A 72 13.74 10.61 -2.28
C ARG A 72 14.09 11.64 -3.34
N VAL A 73 15.26 11.52 -3.97
CA VAL A 73 15.67 12.43 -5.05
C VAL A 73 14.70 12.38 -6.23
N HIS A 74 14.32 11.17 -6.67
CA HIS A 74 13.39 10.99 -7.78
C HIS A 74 12.02 11.62 -7.50
N PHE A 75 11.38 11.27 -6.39
CA PHE A 75 10.06 11.77 -6.04
C PHE A 75 10.08 13.28 -5.73
N LEU A 76 11.12 13.78 -5.09
CA LEU A 76 11.27 15.21 -4.84
C LEU A 76 11.39 16.00 -6.15
N SER A 77 12.03 15.45 -7.19
CA SER A 77 12.08 16.08 -8.52
C SER A 77 10.70 16.21 -9.18
N HIS A 78 9.75 15.39 -8.75
CA HIS A 78 8.33 15.46 -9.13
C HIS A 78 7.47 16.23 -8.13
N GLY A 79 8.07 16.89 -7.13
CA GLY A 79 7.37 17.66 -6.11
C GLY A 79 6.70 16.81 -5.02
N ILE A 80 7.12 15.55 -4.85
CA ILE A 80 6.58 14.62 -3.86
C ILE A 80 7.63 14.38 -2.78
N ASP A 81 7.32 14.75 -1.55
CA ASP A 81 8.16 14.41 -0.39
C ASP A 81 7.78 13.03 0.15
N LEU A 82 8.76 12.11 0.23
CA LEU A 82 8.52 10.77 0.76
C LEU A 82 8.59 10.79 2.28
N GLY A 83 7.57 10.20 2.90
CA GLY A 83 7.46 10.09 4.34
C GLY A 83 8.45 9.12 4.99
N ALA A 84 8.12 8.71 6.22
CA ALA A 84 8.91 7.76 6.97
C ALA A 84 8.98 6.38 6.25
N VAL A 85 10.07 5.66 6.50
CA VAL A 85 10.17 4.26 6.10
C VAL A 85 9.42 3.40 7.10
N HIS A 86 8.60 2.50 6.57
CA HIS A 86 7.86 1.49 7.30
C HIS A 86 8.48 0.11 7.06
N HIS A 87 8.10 -0.85 7.90
CA HIS A 87 8.49 -2.25 7.72
C HIS A 87 7.23 -3.11 7.65
N ASN A 88 6.85 -3.48 6.44
CA ASN A 88 5.53 -4.06 6.16
C ASN A 88 5.66 -5.49 5.63
N PHE A 89 4.71 -6.33 6.00
CA PHE A 89 4.53 -7.64 5.39
C PHE A 89 3.82 -7.50 4.05
N GLY A 90 4.42 -8.03 2.98
CA GLY A 90 3.81 -8.07 1.65
C GLY A 90 3.81 -9.49 1.07
N ALA A 91 3.56 -9.61 -0.24
CA ALA A 91 3.46 -10.90 -0.93
C ALA A 91 4.68 -11.83 -0.72
N GLU A 92 5.87 -11.25 -0.56
CA GLU A 92 7.14 -11.99 -0.38
C GLU A 92 7.62 -12.03 1.08
N GLY A 93 6.88 -11.44 2.02
CA GLY A 93 7.28 -11.26 3.43
C GLY A 93 7.62 -9.82 3.81
N TYR A 94 8.30 -9.65 4.95
CA TYR A 94 8.62 -8.35 5.53
C TYR A 94 9.72 -7.61 4.77
N GLY A 95 9.53 -6.31 4.50
CA GLY A 95 10.55 -5.47 3.89
C GLY A 95 10.29 -3.97 4.11
N SER A 96 11.27 -3.14 3.76
CA SER A 96 11.13 -1.69 3.82
C SER A 96 10.07 -1.19 2.86
N ALA A 97 9.28 -0.21 3.29
CA ALA A 97 8.22 0.39 2.51
C ALA A 97 8.16 1.91 2.73
N VAL A 98 7.71 2.64 1.71
CA VAL A 98 7.33 4.06 1.80
C VAL A 98 5.98 4.26 1.14
N TYR A 99 5.27 5.30 1.58
CA TYR A 99 3.97 5.66 1.04
C TYR A 99 4.00 7.00 0.35
N LEU A 100 3.20 7.11 -0.71
CA LEU A 100 2.85 8.34 -1.39
C LEU A 100 1.39 8.31 -1.81
N LYS A 101 0.87 9.43 -2.30
CA LYS A 101 -0.49 9.54 -2.83
C LYS A 101 -0.45 9.77 -4.33
N ASP A 102 -1.36 9.12 -5.05
CA ASP A 102 -1.64 9.50 -6.43
C ASP A 102 -2.51 10.78 -6.49
N PRO A 103 -2.74 11.37 -7.68
CA PRO A 103 -3.52 12.59 -7.82
C PRO A 103 -4.97 12.53 -7.33
N GLU A 104 -5.53 11.34 -7.13
CA GLU A 104 -6.88 11.12 -6.60
C GLU A 104 -6.86 10.74 -5.11
N GLY A 105 -5.69 10.75 -4.47
CA GLY A 105 -5.54 10.48 -3.05
C GLY A 105 -5.47 9.00 -2.68
N ASN A 106 -5.38 8.10 -3.67
CA ASN A 106 -5.14 6.68 -3.41
C ASN A 106 -3.75 6.51 -2.81
N SER A 107 -3.63 5.67 -1.79
CA SER A 107 -2.33 5.35 -1.20
C SER A 107 -1.57 4.43 -2.14
N ILE A 108 -0.33 4.79 -2.44
CA ILE A 108 0.62 3.95 -3.15
C ILE A 108 1.70 3.56 -2.16
N GLU A 109 1.93 2.25 -2.00
CA GLU A 109 3.05 1.72 -1.24
C GLU A 109 4.13 1.29 -2.22
N LEU A 110 5.37 1.73 -2.01
CA LEU A 110 6.54 1.18 -2.67
C LEU A 110 7.26 0.31 -1.66
N LYS A 111 7.33 -0.99 -1.94
CA LYS A 111 7.93 -1.97 -1.04
C LYS A 111 9.16 -2.60 -1.65
N GLY A 112 10.24 -2.64 -0.88
CA GLY A 112 11.47 -3.34 -1.21
C GLY A 112 11.39 -4.86 -1.08
N PRO A 113 12.50 -5.55 -1.42
CA PRO A 113 12.64 -6.99 -1.23
C PRO A 113 12.31 -7.41 0.19
N SER A 114 11.75 -8.63 0.32
CA SER A 114 11.64 -9.21 1.63
C SER A 114 13.04 -9.52 2.16
N VAL A 115 13.27 -9.13 3.41
CA VAL A 115 14.46 -9.53 4.15
C VAL A 115 14.05 -10.73 4.99
N GLN A 116 14.85 -11.80 4.97
CA GLN A 116 14.66 -12.87 5.93
C GLN A 116 14.85 -12.27 7.32
N GLU A 117 13.85 -12.42 8.18
CA GLU A 117 14.03 -12.10 9.59
C GLU A 117 15.14 -13.03 10.11
N ALA A 118 16.33 -12.49 10.36
CA ALA A 118 17.36 -13.21 11.11
C ALA A 118 16.72 -13.60 12.44
N GLY A 119 16.61 -14.91 12.68
CA GLY A 119 15.79 -15.49 13.74
C GLY A 119 15.86 -14.70 15.03
N ARG A 120 14.80 -13.93 15.33
CA ARG A 120 14.55 -13.48 16.69
C ARG A 120 14.26 -14.75 17.48
N ASN A 121 15.24 -15.24 18.22
CA ASN A 121 14.98 -16.14 19.34
C ASN A 121 13.85 -15.48 20.15
N LYS A 122 12.65 -16.04 20.04
CA LYS A 122 11.57 -15.70 20.95
C LYS A 122 12.00 -16.27 22.29
N GLU A 123 12.64 -15.45 23.14
CA GLU A 123 12.58 -15.73 24.56
C GLU A 123 11.09 -15.82 24.92
N PRO A 124 10.63 -16.89 25.59
CA PRO A 124 9.24 -16.99 25.95
C PRO A 124 8.92 -15.82 26.89
N VAL A 125 7.99 -14.96 26.47
CA VAL A 125 7.38 -13.99 27.37
C VAL A 125 6.77 -14.79 28.52
N GLY A 126 7.43 -14.73 29.68
CA GLY A 126 6.96 -15.35 30.90
C GLY A 126 5.52 -14.92 31.15
N HIS A 127 4.60 -15.87 31.07
CA HIS A 127 3.23 -15.69 31.49
C HIS A 127 3.30 -15.36 32.99
N ARG A 128 3.19 -14.08 33.36
CA ARG A 128 2.92 -13.73 34.76
C ARG A 128 1.50 -14.21 35.03
N SER A 129 1.39 -15.32 35.75
CA SER A 129 0.13 -15.79 36.30
C SER A 129 -0.56 -14.64 37.03
N ALA A 130 -1.83 -14.40 36.68
CA ALA A 130 -2.67 -13.47 37.42
C ALA A 130 -2.77 -13.91 38.90
N PRO A 131 -2.83 -12.99 39.87
CA PRO A 131 -3.09 -13.37 41.25
C PRO A 131 -4.51 -13.95 41.35
N GLU A 132 -4.64 -15.12 41.96
CA GLU A 132 -5.93 -15.75 42.25
C GLU A 132 -6.77 -14.81 43.13
N LEU A 133 -8.00 -14.50 42.68
CA LEU A 133 -8.98 -13.79 43.49
C LEU A 133 -9.43 -14.73 44.62
N SER A 134 -9.06 -14.41 45.85
CA SER A 134 -9.64 -15.00 47.06
C SER A 134 -11.14 -14.72 47.11
N THR A 135 -11.96 -15.77 47.02
CA THR A 135 -13.39 -15.71 47.32
C THR A 135 -13.59 -16.08 48.79
N ASP A 136 -13.50 -15.09 49.66
CA ASP A 136 -14.00 -15.21 51.04
C ASP A 136 -15.29 -14.40 51.12
N ALA A 137 -16.42 -15.10 51.10
CA ALA A 137 -17.74 -14.52 51.32
C ALA A 137 -18.10 -14.70 52.81
N PRO A 138 -18.55 -13.66 53.53
CA PRO A 138 -18.98 -13.82 54.90
C PRO A 138 -20.38 -14.45 54.95
N GLU A 139 -20.53 -15.52 55.73
CA GLU A 139 -21.83 -15.98 56.22
C GLU A 139 -22.40 -14.93 57.18
N PHE A 140 -23.59 -14.41 56.88
CA PHE A 140 -24.42 -13.70 57.84
C PHE A 140 -25.49 -14.65 58.36
N ALA A 141 -25.54 -14.76 59.70
CA ALA A 141 -26.56 -15.44 60.49
C ALA A 141 -27.93 -14.75 60.42
#